data_AF-A0A5N6N212-F1
#
_entry.id   AF-A0A5N6N212-F1
#
_cell.length_a   1.000
_cell.length_b   1.000
_cell.length_c   1.000
_cell.angle_alpha   90.00
_cell.angle_beta   90.00
_cell.angle_gamma   90.00
#
_symmetry.space_group_name_H-M   'P 1'
#
loop_
_entity.id
_entity.type
_entity.pdbx_description
1 polymer ?
#
loop_
_entity_poly.entity_id
_entity_poly.type
_entity_poly.pdbx_seq_one_letter_code
_entity_poly.pdbx_strand_id
1 'polypeptide(L)'
;MDLNPPPGENYANPRICFFHVLFKAGALAFYILSALFFDSFVIIFVVTVLLSALDFWVVKNVSGRILVGLRWWNEIDDNGESVWKFECLDQEALARMNKKDSWLFWWTLYLTAVVWIFFGIFSLIRFQADYLLVVGVCLTLSIANIVGFTKCRKGYKLSNSARVFTIINNCGETIWPAITPGDSFGGGGYALRAKESRVHTAPVGWSGRIWGRTNCNFDTNGNGTCLTGKCGSSLQCSASGETPSTLAEFTLTTSDFYDVSLVDGFNLPMSVRPVNGHGNCSVAGCISDLRQNCPSELSVKTGGRTVACRSACDVFNTDEYCCRGVYGNPVTCQPTYYSKKFKNACPTSYSYAYDDPTSIFTCSGADYVITFCGSKYEPSSMHISQQQVDLQRINDWILKELDHEFDVGFDTSFK
;
A
#
# COMPACT_ATOMS: atom_id res chain seq x y z
N MET A 1 19.23 42.35 -17.45
CA MET A 1 20.14 41.51 -16.65
C MET A 1 19.76 41.69 -15.19
N ASP A 2 18.77 40.93 -14.74
CA ASP A 2 18.54 40.72 -13.31
C ASP A 2 19.30 39.45 -12.93
N LEU A 3 20.54 39.64 -12.51
CA LEU A 3 21.37 38.59 -11.91
C LEU A 3 21.00 38.50 -10.43
N ASN A 4 19.88 37.85 -10.13
CA ASN A 4 19.66 37.29 -8.80
C ASN A 4 19.53 35.77 -8.94
N PRO A 5 20.50 34.98 -8.43
CA PRO A 5 20.30 33.55 -8.30
C PRO A 5 19.09 33.29 -7.40
N PRO A 6 18.33 32.20 -7.61
CA PRO A 6 17.22 31.86 -6.71
C PRO A 6 17.77 31.80 -5.27
N PRO A 7 17.08 32.36 -4.26
CA PRO A 7 17.56 32.36 -2.89
C PRO A 7 17.84 30.92 -2.48
N GLY A 8 19.12 30.62 -2.22
CA GLY A 8 19.52 29.27 -1.85
C GLY A 8 18.76 28.86 -0.59
N GLU A 9 17.88 27.86 -0.69
CA GLU A 9 17.05 27.38 0.44
C GLU A 9 17.94 27.16 1.67
N ASN A 10 17.76 27.93 2.75
CA ASN A 10 18.54 27.73 3.97
C ASN A 10 18.07 26.45 4.70
N TYR A 11 18.89 25.91 5.61
CA TYR A 11 18.47 24.81 6.47
C TYR A 11 17.24 25.23 7.30
N ALA A 12 16.19 24.42 7.30
CA ALA A 12 14.98 24.71 8.06
C ALA A 12 15.18 24.42 9.56
N ASN A 13 15.97 23.39 9.89
CA ASN A 13 16.24 22.97 11.25
C ASN A 13 17.74 23.06 11.62
N PRO A 14 18.36 24.25 11.58
CA PRO A 14 19.82 24.39 11.70
C PRO A 14 20.36 23.87 13.04
N ARG A 15 19.59 23.99 14.13
CA ARG A 15 19.98 23.45 15.45
C ARG A 15 20.05 21.93 15.44
N ILE A 16 19.08 21.27 14.81
CA ILE A 16 19.02 19.81 14.74
C ILE A 16 20.09 19.28 13.79
N CYS A 17 20.32 19.96 12.66
CA CYS A 17 21.44 19.66 11.75
C CYS A 17 22.79 19.73 12.49
N PHE A 18 23.00 20.78 13.29
CA PHE A 18 24.21 20.93 14.09
C PHE A 18 24.40 19.76 15.07
N PHE A 19 23.40 19.44 15.89
CA PHE A 19 23.50 18.33 16.84
C PHE A 19 23.65 16.97 16.15
N HIS A 20 22.99 16.77 15.00
CA HIS A 20 23.12 15.56 14.21
C HIS A 20 24.56 15.29 13.77
N VAL A 21 25.28 16.34 13.37
CA VAL A 21 26.70 16.25 13.01
C VAL A 21 27.58 16.19 14.26
N LEU A 22 27.28 16.97 15.29
CA LEU A 22 28.08 17.09 16.51
C LEU A 22 28.26 15.74 17.21
N PHE A 23 27.19 14.96 17.40
CA PHE A 23 27.30 13.68 18.11
C PHE A 23 28.15 12.66 17.34
N LYS A 24 28.04 12.63 16.01
CA LYS A 24 28.90 11.81 15.13
C LYS A 24 30.35 12.23 15.17
N ALA A 25 30.58 13.53 14.98
CA ALA A 25 31.91 14.12 15.00
C ALA A 25 32.56 13.94 16.38
N GLY A 26 31.79 14.05 17.47
CA GLY A 26 32.27 13.84 18.84
C GLY A 26 32.77 12.41 19.07
N ALA A 27 32.00 11.40 18.65
CA ALA A 27 32.43 10.00 18.75
C ALA A 27 33.71 9.72 17.94
N LEU A 28 33.77 10.21 16.69
CA LEU A 28 34.93 10.06 15.82
C LEU A 28 36.16 10.81 16.34
N ALA A 29 35.99 12.07 16.75
CA ALA A 29 37.07 12.89 17.28
C ALA A 29 37.62 12.31 18.57
N PHE A 30 36.76 11.83 19.47
CA PHE A 30 37.22 11.16 20.68
C PHE A 30 38.04 9.91 20.34
N TYR A 31 37.56 9.03 19.45
CA TYR A 31 38.29 7.83 19.03
C TYR A 31 39.68 8.14 18.44
N ILE A 32 39.78 9.18 17.60
CA ILE A 32 41.03 9.58 16.95
C ILE A 32 42.00 10.23 17.95
N LEU A 33 41.50 11.18 18.75
CA LEU A 33 42.33 11.96 19.66
C LEU A 33 42.69 11.19 20.92
N SER A 34 41.86 10.24 21.36
CA SER A 34 42.14 9.47 22.58
C SER A 34 43.41 8.65 22.48
N ALA A 35 43.79 8.22 21.27
CA ALA A 35 45.06 7.55 21.00
C ALA A 35 46.30 8.41 21.32
N LEU A 36 46.14 9.73 21.49
CA LEU A 36 47.23 10.65 21.84
C LEU A 36 47.31 10.97 23.33
N PHE A 37 46.24 10.74 24.10
CA PHE A 37 46.12 11.23 25.49
C PHE A 37 45.81 10.15 26.51
N PHE A 38 45.31 8.98 26.10
CA PHE A 38 44.92 7.91 27.01
C PHE A 38 45.61 6.60 26.65
N ASP A 39 46.32 6.01 27.61
CA ASP A 39 46.94 4.68 27.46
C ASP A 39 45.97 3.54 27.79
N SER A 40 44.85 3.83 28.45
CA SER A 40 43.88 2.83 28.87
C SER A 40 42.85 2.55 27.78
N PHE A 41 42.96 1.37 27.14
CA PHE A 41 41.97 0.89 26.17
C PHE A 41 40.55 0.87 26.72
N VAL A 42 40.37 0.52 28.01
CA VAL A 42 39.04 0.46 28.65
C VAL A 42 38.34 1.81 28.61
N ILE A 43 39.06 2.91 28.86
CA ILE A 43 38.51 4.27 28.81
C ILE A 43 38.11 4.62 27.37
N ILE A 44 38.99 4.32 26.41
CA ILE A 44 38.73 4.55 24.98
C ILE A 44 37.47 3.80 24.55
N PHE A 45 37.36 2.53 24.90
CA PHE A 45 36.22 1.68 24.58
C PHE A 45 34.92 2.21 25.17
N VAL A 46 34.86 2.41 26.50
CA VAL A 46 33.64 2.81 27.20
C VAL A 46 33.13 4.16 26.69
N VAL A 47 34.01 5.16 26.57
CA VAL A 47 33.58 6.50 26.17
C VAL A 47 33.19 6.55 24.70
N THR A 48 33.93 5.88 23.80
CA THR A 48 33.57 5.83 22.36
C THR A 48 32.23 5.14 22.15
N VAL A 49 31.98 4.03 22.84
CA VAL A 49 30.70 3.29 22.74
C VAL A 49 29.55 4.13 23.29
N LEU A 50 29.73 4.81 24.43
CA LEU A 50 28.70 5.69 24.98
C LEU A 50 28.36 6.85 24.05
N LEU A 51 29.37 7.53 23.48
CA LEU A 51 29.15 8.59 22.49
C LEU A 51 28.44 8.07 21.24
N SER A 52 28.80 6.87 20.77
CA SER A 52 28.15 6.22 19.61
C SER A 52 26.71 5.79 19.92
N ALA A 53 26.42 5.36 21.14
CA ALA A 53 25.07 5.03 21.58
C ALA A 53 24.18 6.29 21.70
N LEU A 54 24.73 7.41 22.17
CA LEU A 54 24.05 8.70 22.17
C LEU A 54 23.75 9.18 20.75
N ASP A 55 24.73 9.11 19.82
CA ASP A 55 24.50 9.38 18.40
C ASP A 55 23.38 8.49 17.84
N PHE A 56 23.47 7.18 18.07
CA PHE A 56 22.46 6.22 17.64
C PHE A 56 21.06 6.62 18.11
N TRP A 57 20.93 6.97 19.39
CA TRP A 57 19.67 7.38 19.99
C TRP A 57 19.13 8.69 19.39
N VAL A 58 19.98 9.71 19.22
CA VAL A 58 19.60 11.01 18.66
C VAL A 58 19.14 10.85 17.22
N VAL A 59 19.86 10.08 16.41
CA VAL A 59 19.51 9.81 15.01
C VAL A 59 18.16 9.11 14.92
N LYS A 60 17.96 8.05 15.71
CA LYS A 60 16.73 7.24 15.69
C LYS A 60 15.51 8.00 16.21
N ASN A 61 15.66 8.81 17.25
CA ASN A 61 14.52 9.40 17.97
C ASN A 61 14.27 10.89 17.67
N VAL A 62 15.28 11.64 17.26
CA VAL A 62 15.19 13.09 17.07
C VAL A 62 15.44 13.46 15.60
N SER A 63 16.66 13.24 15.10
CA SER A 63 17.04 13.72 13.77
C SER A 63 16.24 13.06 12.65
N GLY A 64 15.95 11.75 12.74
CA GLY A 64 15.14 11.05 11.75
C GLY A 64 13.74 11.64 11.60
N ARG A 65 13.10 11.99 12.72
CA ARG A 65 11.73 12.56 12.70
C ARG A 65 11.73 13.98 12.15
N ILE A 66 12.70 14.81 12.56
CA ILE A 66 12.68 16.25 12.24
C ILE A 66 13.30 16.54 10.88
N LEU A 67 14.40 15.87 10.49
CA LEU A 67 15.12 16.20 9.27
C LEU A 67 14.59 15.45 8.04
N VAL A 68 14.00 14.27 8.22
CA VAL A 68 13.50 13.44 7.11
C VAL A 68 12.08 12.92 7.30
N GLY A 69 11.42 13.18 8.44
CA GLY A 69 10.04 12.75 8.67
C GLY A 69 9.87 11.24 8.81
N LEU A 70 10.94 10.51 9.19
CA LEU A 70 10.94 9.06 9.28
C LEU A 70 11.21 8.60 10.71
N ARG A 71 10.60 7.48 11.11
CA ARG A 71 10.85 6.81 12.38
C ARG A 71 10.75 5.30 12.19
N TRP A 72 11.63 4.57 12.87
CA TRP A 72 11.59 3.12 12.89
C TRP A 72 11.84 2.60 14.30
N TRP A 73 11.25 1.46 14.63
CA TRP A 73 11.55 0.71 15.85
C TRP A 73 11.32 -0.78 15.60
N ASN A 74 11.70 -1.59 16.58
CA ASN A 74 11.53 -3.03 16.53
C ASN A 74 10.63 -3.41 17.70
N GLU A 75 9.57 -4.16 17.40
CA GLU A 75 8.65 -4.73 18.38
C GLU A 75 8.73 -6.25 18.28
N ILE A 76 8.55 -6.93 19.40
CA ILE A 76 8.39 -8.38 19.42
C ILE A 76 6.88 -8.62 19.39
N ASP A 77 6.40 -9.38 18.41
CA ASP A 77 4.99 -9.73 18.31
C ASP A 77 4.59 -10.82 19.31
N ASP A 78 3.30 -11.14 19.36
CA ASP A 78 2.77 -12.16 20.27
C ASP A 78 3.32 -13.58 19.99
N ASN A 79 3.93 -13.79 18.82
CA ASN A 79 4.58 -15.04 18.44
C ASN A 79 6.07 -15.07 18.80
N GLY A 80 6.61 -13.99 19.37
CA GLY A 80 8.03 -13.85 19.69
C GLY A 80 8.91 -13.44 18.51
N GLU A 81 8.33 -13.07 17.37
CA GLU A 81 9.06 -12.64 16.18
C GLU A 81 9.39 -11.13 16.24
N SER A 82 10.60 -10.77 15.82
CA SER A 82 11.04 -9.37 15.79
C SER A 82 10.49 -8.66 14.55
N VAL A 83 9.44 -7.86 14.72
CA VAL A 83 8.79 -7.09 13.65
C VAL A 83 9.33 -5.66 13.62
N TRP A 84 9.79 -5.23 12.45
CA TRP A 84 10.20 -3.84 12.24
C TRP A 84 8.97 -2.98 11.95
N LYS A 85 8.76 -1.96 12.77
CA LYS A 85 7.71 -0.96 12.59
C LYS A 85 8.30 0.32 12.02
N PHE A 86 7.57 0.93 11.10
CA PHE A 86 7.97 2.13 10.38
C PHE A 86 6.84 3.16 10.42
N GLU A 87 7.18 4.40 10.73
CA GLU A 87 6.27 5.54 10.75
C GLU A 87 6.88 6.64 9.89
N CYS A 88 6.06 7.23 9.02
CA CYS A 88 6.46 8.27 8.07
C CYS A 88 5.41 9.38 8.08
N LEU A 89 5.87 10.62 7.88
CA LEU A 89 4.97 11.75 7.67
C LEU A 89 4.11 11.54 6.42
N ASP A 90 2.91 12.13 6.45
CA ASP A 90 1.98 12.18 5.33
C ASP A 90 2.59 12.88 4.10
N GLN A 91 2.02 12.61 2.93
CA GLN A 91 2.57 13.06 1.64
C GLN A 91 2.77 14.58 1.57
N GLU A 92 1.80 15.35 2.05
CA GLU A 92 1.89 16.81 2.03
C GLU A 92 2.98 17.31 2.97
N ALA A 93 3.13 16.71 4.15
CA ALA A 93 4.21 17.07 5.07
C ALA A 93 5.59 16.64 4.55
N LEU A 94 5.71 15.46 3.93
CA LEU A 94 6.97 15.00 3.36
C LEU A 94 7.41 15.83 2.14
N ALA A 95 6.47 16.24 1.28
CA ALA A 95 6.76 17.13 0.16
C ALA A 95 7.20 18.53 0.62
N ARG A 96 6.75 18.96 1.80
CA ARG A 96 7.16 20.22 2.45
C ARG A 96 8.48 20.11 3.21
N MET A 97 9.08 18.92 3.30
CA MET A 97 10.38 18.75 3.97
C MET A 97 11.50 19.45 3.22
N ASN A 98 12.36 20.13 3.97
CA ASN A 98 13.48 20.87 3.41
C ASN A 98 14.51 19.91 2.77
N LYS A 99 14.84 20.15 1.50
CA LYS A 99 15.76 19.30 0.73
C LYS A 99 17.17 19.29 1.30
N LYS A 100 17.67 20.41 1.84
CA LYS A 100 19.00 20.49 2.45
C LYS A 100 19.09 19.75 3.77
N ASP A 101 18.06 19.84 4.61
CA ASP A 101 17.99 19.09 5.88
C ASP A 101 18.05 17.57 5.60
N SER A 102 17.25 17.10 4.64
CA SER A 102 17.23 15.70 4.21
C SER A 102 18.57 15.27 3.60
N TRP A 103 19.14 16.09 2.72
CA TRP A 103 20.45 15.82 2.12
C TRP A 103 21.55 15.65 3.18
N LEU A 104 21.62 16.57 4.15
CA LEU A 104 22.61 16.52 5.23
C LEU A 104 22.43 15.28 6.11
N PHE A 105 21.19 14.93 6.46
CA PHE A 105 20.89 13.73 7.23
C PHE A 105 21.41 12.47 6.53
N TRP A 106 21.08 12.27 5.25
CA TRP A 106 21.49 11.07 4.53
C TRP A 106 23.01 11.00 4.31
N TRP A 107 23.63 12.12 3.89
CA TRP A 107 25.07 12.16 3.64
C TRP A 107 25.89 11.87 4.89
N THR A 108 25.54 12.51 6.01
CA THR A 108 26.27 12.31 7.27
C THR A 108 26.10 10.88 7.80
N LEU A 109 24.91 10.29 7.63
CA LEU A 109 24.66 8.89 8.01
C LEU A 109 25.56 7.91 7.25
N TYR A 110 25.66 8.05 5.93
CA TYR A 110 26.53 7.20 5.10
C TYR A 110 28.01 7.49 5.33
N LEU A 111 28.39 8.76 5.42
CA LEU A 111 29.79 9.17 5.63
C LEU A 111 30.35 8.60 6.94
N THR A 112 29.59 8.66 8.04
CA THR A 112 30.04 8.10 9.32
C THR A 112 30.27 6.59 9.24
N ALA A 113 29.40 5.85 8.56
CA ALA A 113 29.61 4.41 8.35
C ALA A 113 30.88 4.12 7.51
N VAL A 114 31.11 4.89 6.45
CA VAL A 114 32.33 4.77 5.62
C VAL A 114 33.60 5.06 6.44
N VAL A 115 33.58 6.08 7.29
CA VAL A 115 34.71 6.41 8.17
C VAL A 115 34.99 5.28 9.17
N TRP A 116 33.96 4.69 9.78
CA TRP A 116 34.14 3.53 10.66
C TRP A 116 34.68 2.30 9.92
N ILE A 117 34.20 2.04 8.70
CA ILE A 117 34.75 0.96 7.85
C ILE A 117 36.24 1.18 7.57
N PHE A 118 36.62 2.41 7.22
CA PHE A 118 38.01 2.77 6.99
C PHE A 118 38.89 2.51 8.22
N PHE A 119 38.43 2.91 9.42
CA PHE A 119 39.15 2.61 10.66
C PHE A 119 39.20 1.11 10.96
N GLY A 120 38.15 0.36 10.64
CA GLY A 120 38.13 -1.10 10.78
C GLY A 120 39.17 -1.78 9.91
N ILE A 121 39.27 -1.38 8.63
CA ILE A 121 40.31 -1.86 7.70
C ILE A 121 41.70 -1.52 8.22
N PHE A 122 41.90 -0.29 8.70
CA PHE A 122 43.19 0.14 9.26
C PHE A 122 43.58 -0.70 10.50
N SER A 123 42.65 -0.92 11.43
CA SER A 123 42.86 -1.74 12.63
C SER A 123 43.12 -3.21 12.29
N LEU A 124 42.49 -3.75 11.24
CA LEU A 124 42.75 -5.09 10.72
C LEU A 124 44.19 -5.21 10.19
N ILE A 125 44.63 -4.26 9.36
CA ILE A 125 46.00 -4.23 8.81
C ILE A 125 47.05 -4.13 9.93
N ARG A 126 46.72 -3.41 11.00
CA ARG A 126 47.58 -3.22 12.18
C ARG A 126 47.51 -4.36 13.19
N PHE A 127 46.69 -5.39 12.97
CA PHE A 127 46.45 -6.50 13.90
C PHE A 127 46.06 -6.06 15.32
N GLN A 128 45.32 -4.96 15.44
CA GLN A 128 44.86 -4.42 16.73
C GLN A 128 43.43 -4.90 17.03
N ALA A 129 43.30 -6.10 17.60
CA ALA A 129 42.00 -6.74 17.86
C ALA A 129 41.09 -5.93 18.80
N ASP A 130 41.66 -5.25 19.78
CA ASP A 130 40.91 -4.43 20.74
C ASP A 130 40.19 -3.26 20.06
N TYR A 131 40.88 -2.56 19.16
CA TYR A 131 40.31 -1.44 18.38
C TYR A 131 39.29 -1.93 17.35
N LEU A 132 39.49 -3.14 16.80
CA LEU A 132 38.51 -3.76 15.93
C LEU A 132 37.17 -4.00 16.63
N LEU A 133 37.20 -4.36 17.92
CA LEU A 133 35.99 -4.54 18.73
C LEU A 133 35.22 -3.23 18.88
N VAL A 134 35.91 -2.11 19.19
CA VAL A 134 35.30 -0.77 19.27
C VAL A 134 34.62 -0.41 17.95
N VAL A 135 35.37 -0.51 16.84
CA VAL A 135 34.86 -0.18 15.50
C VAL A 135 33.67 -1.07 15.14
N GLY A 136 33.71 -2.35 15.48
CA GLY A 136 32.61 -3.29 15.25
C GLY A 136 31.29 -2.81 15.88
N VAL A 137 31.31 -2.42 17.16
CA VAL A 137 30.12 -1.89 17.86
C VAL A 137 29.60 -0.61 17.21
N CYS A 138 30.49 0.35 16.93
CA CYS A 138 30.12 1.63 16.29
C CYS A 138 29.52 1.43 14.89
N LEU A 139 30.08 0.49 14.13
CA LEU A 139 29.61 0.15 12.79
C LEU A 139 28.24 -0.54 12.84
N THR A 140 28.02 -1.47 13.77
CA THR A 140 26.70 -2.12 13.94
C THR A 140 25.60 -1.10 14.24
N LEU A 141 25.84 -0.16 15.17
CA LEU A 141 24.89 0.90 15.48
C LEU A 141 24.62 1.81 14.27
N SER A 142 25.68 2.18 13.53
CA SER A 142 25.56 3.01 12.32
C SER A 142 24.75 2.32 11.21
N ILE A 143 25.05 1.04 10.95
CA ILE A 143 24.36 0.22 9.95
C ILE A 143 22.89 0.01 10.34
N ALA A 144 22.59 -0.23 11.62
CA ALA A 144 21.21 -0.40 12.08
C ALA A 144 20.33 0.82 11.74
N ASN A 145 20.85 2.04 11.93
CA ASN A 145 20.15 3.26 11.51
C ASN A 145 20.01 3.35 9.98
N ILE A 146 21.07 3.09 9.21
CA ILE A 146 21.00 3.07 7.74
C ILE A 146 19.92 2.11 7.24
N VAL A 147 19.92 0.87 7.72
CA VAL A 147 18.96 -0.16 7.33
C VAL A 147 17.54 0.24 7.74
N GLY A 148 17.35 0.73 8.96
CA GLY A 148 16.04 1.17 9.45
C GLY A 148 15.43 2.29 8.60
N PHE A 149 16.19 3.37 8.37
CA PHE A 149 15.70 4.50 7.58
C PHE A 149 15.53 4.19 6.10
N THR A 150 16.42 3.36 5.51
CA THR A 150 16.28 2.95 4.10
C THR A 150 15.07 2.04 3.88
N LYS A 151 14.81 1.09 4.78
CA LYS A 151 13.58 0.27 4.77
C LYS A 151 12.34 1.15 4.91
N CYS A 152 12.34 2.09 5.86
CA CYS A 152 11.25 3.05 6.05
C CYS A 152 10.96 3.85 4.77
N ARG A 153 12.01 4.39 4.13
CA ARG A 153 11.88 5.16 2.88
C ARG A 153 11.36 4.31 1.72
N LYS A 154 11.80 3.06 1.60
CA LYS A 154 11.31 2.13 0.56
C LYS A 154 9.86 1.73 0.79
N GLY A 155 9.49 1.39 2.02
CA GLY A 155 8.11 1.07 2.41
C GLY A 155 7.14 2.22 2.12
N TYR A 156 7.52 3.45 2.49
CA TYR A 156 6.78 4.66 2.13
C TYR A 156 6.61 4.81 0.63
N LYS A 157 7.69 4.66 -0.16
CA LYS A 157 7.60 4.80 -1.63
C LYS A 157 6.63 3.77 -2.23
N LEU A 158 6.64 2.53 -1.75
CA LEU A 158 5.74 1.48 -2.24
C LEU A 158 4.28 1.77 -1.85
N SER A 159 4.06 2.14 -0.59
CA SER A 159 2.76 2.57 -0.06
C SER A 159 2.20 3.82 -0.77
N ASN A 160 3.05 4.71 -1.27
CA ASN A 160 2.67 5.90 -2.04
C ASN A 160 2.89 5.76 -3.56
N SER A 161 2.95 4.54 -4.08
CA SER A 161 2.90 4.30 -5.52
C SER A 161 1.48 4.04 -5.99
N ALA A 162 1.20 4.33 -7.25
CA ALA A 162 -0.05 3.89 -7.85
C ALA A 162 -0.19 2.35 -7.74
N ARG A 163 -1.42 1.89 -7.53
CA ARG A 163 -1.74 0.47 -7.30
C ARG A 163 -2.11 -0.17 -8.63
N VAL A 164 -1.52 -1.33 -8.93
CA VAL A 164 -1.89 -2.10 -10.11
C VAL A 164 -3.07 -3.01 -9.76
N PHE A 165 -4.11 -2.94 -10.57
CA PHE A 165 -5.30 -3.78 -10.48
C PHE A 165 -5.35 -4.72 -11.68
N THR A 166 -5.35 -6.02 -11.43
CA THR A 166 -5.59 -7.04 -12.47
C THR A 166 -6.99 -7.61 -12.30
N ILE A 167 -7.87 -7.33 -13.26
CA ILE A 167 -9.26 -7.79 -13.26
C ILE A 167 -9.37 -8.99 -14.19
N ILE A 168 -9.79 -10.14 -13.65
CA ILE A 168 -9.82 -11.44 -14.33
C ILE A 168 -11.26 -11.94 -14.40
N ASN A 169 -11.70 -12.34 -15.60
CA ASN A 169 -12.94 -13.07 -15.78
C ASN A 169 -12.66 -14.59 -15.82
N ASN A 170 -12.87 -15.29 -14.71
CA ASN A 170 -12.79 -16.76 -14.70
C ASN A 170 -14.15 -17.43 -14.97
N CYS A 171 -15.22 -16.66 -15.17
CA CYS A 171 -16.54 -17.18 -15.50
C CYS A 171 -16.54 -17.85 -16.89
N GLY A 172 -17.53 -18.72 -17.14
CA GLY A 172 -17.70 -19.41 -18.43
C GLY A 172 -18.29 -18.54 -19.54
N GLU A 173 -18.64 -17.29 -19.22
CA GLU A 173 -19.35 -16.35 -20.08
C GLU A 173 -18.70 -14.96 -20.01
N THR A 174 -18.98 -14.11 -21.00
CA THR A 174 -18.54 -12.72 -20.98
C THR A 174 -19.23 -11.97 -19.84
N ILE A 175 -18.44 -11.20 -19.10
CA ILE A 175 -18.96 -10.27 -18.10
C ILE A 175 -18.58 -8.84 -18.52
N TRP A 176 -19.23 -7.86 -17.90
CA TRP A 176 -18.88 -6.46 -18.11
C TRP A 176 -18.51 -5.85 -16.77
N PRO A 177 -17.22 -5.86 -16.38
CA PRO A 177 -16.77 -5.16 -15.20
C PRO A 177 -17.20 -3.70 -15.27
N ALA A 178 -17.52 -3.16 -14.11
CA ALA A 178 -17.96 -1.80 -13.91
C ALA A 178 -17.25 -1.23 -12.68
N ILE A 179 -16.80 0.01 -12.79
CA ILE A 179 -15.93 0.65 -11.81
C ILE A 179 -16.38 2.09 -11.61
N THR A 180 -16.44 2.55 -10.37
CA THR A 180 -16.60 3.97 -10.06
C THR A 180 -15.72 4.38 -8.87
N PRO A 181 -14.97 5.50 -8.95
CA PRO A 181 -14.77 6.34 -10.14
C PRO A 181 -13.92 5.62 -11.20
N GLY A 182 -14.26 5.83 -12.48
CA GLY A 182 -13.82 5.01 -13.61
C GLY A 182 -12.60 5.51 -14.39
N ASP A 183 -12.07 6.70 -14.09
CA ASP A 183 -11.05 7.37 -14.91
C ASP A 183 -9.78 6.53 -15.09
N SER A 184 -9.33 5.88 -14.02
CA SER A 184 -8.17 4.97 -14.02
C SER A 184 -8.46 3.58 -14.59
N PHE A 185 -9.71 3.29 -14.95
CA PHE A 185 -10.23 1.96 -15.29
C PHE A 185 -10.92 1.92 -16.65
N GLY A 186 -10.38 2.63 -17.64
CA GLY A 186 -10.92 2.65 -19.00
C GLY A 186 -12.31 3.31 -19.10
N GLY A 187 -12.56 4.32 -18.26
CA GLY A 187 -13.82 5.06 -18.21
C GLY A 187 -14.91 4.37 -17.37
N GLY A 188 -14.58 3.37 -16.57
CA GLY A 188 -15.53 2.80 -15.59
C GLY A 188 -16.39 1.65 -16.09
N GLY A 189 -16.12 1.10 -17.27
CA GLY A 189 -16.73 -0.16 -17.67
C GLY A 189 -16.37 -0.62 -19.09
N TYR A 190 -16.30 -1.94 -19.26
CA TYR A 190 -15.92 -2.58 -20.51
C TYR A 190 -16.38 -4.04 -20.55
N ALA A 191 -16.35 -4.67 -21.73
CA ALA A 191 -16.55 -6.11 -21.86
C ALA A 191 -15.26 -6.87 -21.52
N LEU A 192 -15.38 -7.98 -20.80
CA LEU A 192 -14.28 -8.88 -20.46
C LEU A 192 -14.70 -10.33 -20.77
N ARG A 193 -14.13 -10.92 -21.82
CA ARG A 193 -14.48 -12.28 -22.28
C ARG A 193 -14.06 -13.33 -21.26
N ALA A 194 -14.63 -14.53 -21.37
CA ALA A 194 -14.24 -15.66 -20.55
C ALA A 194 -12.73 -15.90 -20.65
N LYS A 195 -12.06 -16.02 -19.49
CA LYS A 195 -10.61 -16.17 -19.33
C LYS A 195 -9.76 -14.96 -19.76
N GLU A 196 -10.38 -13.83 -20.09
CA GLU A 196 -9.68 -12.57 -20.34
C GLU A 196 -9.30 -11.90 -19.02
N SER A 197 -8.22 -11.12 -19.05
CA SER A 197 -7.84 -10.22 -17.96
C SER A 197 -7.47 -8.84 -18.49
N ARG A 198 -7.62 -7.83 -17.64
CA ARG A 198 -7.17 -6.46 -17.92
C ARG A 198 -6.47 -5.86 -16.72
N VAL A 199 -5.47 -5.03 -17.02
CA VAL A 199 -4.65 -4.36 -16.02
C VAL A 199 -4.96 -2.87 -16.03
N HIS A 200 -5.08 -2.30 -14.85
CA HIS A 200 -5.33 -0.88 -14.62
C HIS A 200 -4.43 -0.37 -13.51
N THR A 201 -4.22 0.93 -13.47
CA THR A 201 -3.37 1.58 -12.47
C THR A 201 -4.16 2.69 -11.81
N ALA A 202 -4.46 2.55 -10.52
CA ALA A 202 -5.20 3.56 -9.76
C ALA A 202 -4.24 4.42 -8.92
N PRO A 203 -4.49 5.74 -8.82
CA PRO A 203 -3.66 6.62 -8.02
C PRO A 203 -3.82 6.33 -6.52
N VAL A 204 -2.83 6.78 -5.74
CA VAL A 204 -2.96 6.84 -4.27
C VAL A 204 -4.15 7.73 -3.91
N GLY A 205 -4.92 7.36 -2.89
CA GLY A 205 -6.15 8.08 -2.51
C GLY A 205 -7.38 7.67 -3.31
N TRP A 206 -7.26 6.80 -4.32
CA TRP A 206 -8.43 6.28 -5.02
C TRP A 206 -9.31 5.50 -4.03
N SER A 207 -10.57 5.86 -3.97
CA SER A 207 -11.60 5.15 -3.21
C SER A 207 -12.75 4.86 -4.14
N GLY A 208 -13.14 3.60 -4.26
CA GLY A 208 -14.08 3.21 -5.29
C GLY A 208 -14.58 1.78 -5.16
N ARG A 209 -15.43 1.41 -6.12
CA ARG A 209 -16.15 0.15 -6.18
C ARG A 209 -15.94 -0.51 -7.52
N ILE A 210 -15.78 -1.83 -7.51
CA ILE A 210 -15.66 -2.67 -8.70
C ILE A 210 -16.69 -3.79 -8.61
N TRP A 211 -17.48 -4.00 -9.65
CA TRP A 211 -18.46 -5.08 -9.73
C TRP A 211 -18.58 -5.64 -11.14
N GLY A 212 -19.24 -6.79 -11.25
CA GLY A 212 -19.44 -7.47 -12.54
C GLY A 212 -20.89 -7.37 -12.98
N ARG A 213 -21.11 -7.06 -14.26
CA ARG A 213 -22.45 -7.08 -14.88
C ARG A 213 -22.59 -8.29 -15.78
N THR A 214 -23.80 -8.84 -15.86
CA THR A 214 -24.10 -10.05 -16.65
C THR A 214 -25.18 -9.81 -17.71
N ASN A 215 -25.11 -10.59 -18.78
CA ASN A 215 -26.05 -10.57 -19.91
C ASN A 215 -26.34 -9.15 -20.41
N CYS A 216 -25.27 -8.41 -20.70
CA CYS A 216 -25.38 -7.07 -21.21
C CYS A 216 -25.51 -7.06 -22.74
N ASN A 217 -26.23 -6.06 -23.24
CA ASN A 217 -26.28 -5.74 -24.65
C ASN A 217 -26.09 -4.23 -24.81
N PHE A 218 -24.96 -3.84 -25.41
CA PHE A 218 -24.60 -2.45 -25.67
C PHE A 218 -24.43 -2.24 -27.17
N ASP A 219 -24.90 -1.10 -27.67
CA ASP A 219 -24.69 -0.65 -29.04
C ASP A 219 -23.25 -0.11 -29.25
N THR A 220 -22.96 0.33 -30.47
CA THR A 220 -21.64 0.88 -30.82
C THR A 220 -21.30 2.18 -30.09
N ASN A 221 -22.29 2.87 -29.54
CA ASN A 221 -22.12 4.10 -28.76
C ASN A 221 -21.97 3.80 -27.25
N GLY A 222 -21.97 2.53 -26.86
CA GLY A 222 -21.91 2.11 -25.46
C GLY A 222 -23.23 2.27 -24.71
N ASN A 223 -24.35 2.45 -25.40
CA ASN A 223 -25.68 2.53 -24.79
C ASN A 223 -26.36 1.16 -24.80
N GLY A 224 -27.01 0.79 -23.71
CA GLY A 224 -27.52 -0.56 -23.54
C GLY A 224 -28.07 -0.85 -22.16
N THR A 225 -28.19 -2.13 -21.85
CA THR A 225 -28.66 -2.60 -20.54
C THR A 225 -27.99 -3.91 -20.17
N CYS A 226 -28.01 -4.24 -18.88
CA CYS A 226 -27.56 -5.51 -18.33
C CYS A 226 -28.66 -6.14 -17.50
N LEU A 227 -28.65 -7.47 -17.41
CA LEU A 227 -29.59 -8.20 -16.57
C LEU A 227 -29.31 -7.99 -15.08
N THR A 228 -28.03 -7.88 -14.70
CA THR A 228 -27.62 -7.62 -13.31
C THR A 228 -26.54 -6.55 -13.25
N GLY A 229 -26.54 -5.75 -12.17
CA GLY A 229 -25.51 -4.75 -11.88
C GLY A 229 -25.44 -3.55 -12.84
N LYS A 230 -26.48 -3.28 -13.64
CA LYS A 230 -26.45 -2.15 -14.59
C LYS A 230 -26.27 -0.82 -13.85
N CYS A 231 -25.61 0.15 -14.49
CA CYS A 231 -25.35 1.48 -13.94
C CYS A 231 -26.02 2.54 -14.83
N GLY A 232 -27.35 2.46 -14.94
CA GLY A 232 -28.10 3.16 -15.97
C GLY A 232 -27.97 2.48 -17.33
N SER A 233 -27.93 3.28 -18.39
CA SER A 233 -27.89 2.80 -19.79
C SER A 233 -26.50 2.79 -20.42
N SER A 234 -25.45 3.17 -19.68
CA SER A 234 -24.09 3.32 -20.23
C SER A 234 -23.21 2.10 -19.95
N LEU A 235 -22.34 1.77 -20.90
CA LEU A 235 -21.26 0.81 -20.71
C LEU A 235 -20.27 1.31 -19.66
N GLN A 236 -19.95 2.60 -19.69
CA GLN A 236 -19.02 3.28 -18.80
C GLN A 236 -19.79 3.89 -17.63
N CYS A 237 -19.57 3.36 -16.43
CA CYS A 237 -20.33 3.73 -15.24
C CYS A 237 -19.76 4.98 -14.57
N SER A 238 -20.63 5.93 -14.23
CA SER A 238 -20.31 7.11 -13.41
C SER A 238 -20.76 6.97 -11.95
N ALA A 239 -21.65 6.02 -11.66
CA ALA A 239 -22.19 5.75 -10.34
C ALA A 239 -22.23 4.24 -10.06
N SER A 240 -22.51 3.88 -8.80
CA SER A 240 -22.66 2.48 -8.37
C SER A 240 -23.77 1.79 -9.16
N GLY A 241 -23.61 0.48 -9.40
CA GLY A 241 -24.61 -0.33 -10.10
C GLY A 241 -25.87 -0.57 -9.27
N GLU A 242 -26.97 -0.92 -9.94
CA GLU A 242 -28.20 -1.37 -9.31
C GLU A 242 -28.01 -2.69 -8.57
N THR A 243 -28.70 -2.82 -7.43
CA THR A 243 -28.82 -4.06 -6.67
C THR A 243 -29.65 -5.09 -7.46
N PRO A 244 -29.37 -6.40 -7.33
CA PRO A 244 -28.29 -7.00 -6.56
C PRO A 244 -26.93 -7.02 -7.27
N SER A 245 -25.85 -6.68 -6.55
CA SER A 245 -24.48 -6.81 -7.06
C SER A 245 -23.47 -7.14 -5.96
N THR A 246 -22.58 -8.09 -6.26
CA THR A 246 -21.38 -8.34 -5.44
C THR A 246 -20.37 -7.23 -5.72
N LEU A 247 -19.95 -6.51 -4.68
CA LEU A 247 -19.04 -5.36 -4.80
C LEU A 247 -17.67 -5.71 -4.23
N ALA A 248 -16.60 -5.26 -4.88
CA ALA A 248 -15.30 -5.06 -4.24
C ALA A 248 -15.12 -3.58 -3.96
N GLU A 249 -14.87 -3.23 -2.70
CA GLU A 249 -14.71 -1.85 -2.26
C GLU A 249 -13.27 -1.61 -1.83
N PHE A 250 -12.75 -0.42 -2.12
CA PHE A 250 -11.38 -0.04 -1.83
C PHE A 250 -11.31 1.40 -1.33
N THR A 251 -10.38 1.64 -0.41
CA THR A 251 -9.88 2.96 -0.05
C THR A 251 -8.36 2.88 0.02
N LEU A 252 -7.68 3.38 -1.01
CA LEU A 252 -6.23 3.31 -1.13
C LEU A 252 -5.56 4.43 -0.33
N THR A 253 -4.79 4.08 0.68
CA THR A 253 -4.09 5.04 1.55
C THR A 253 -2.65 4.59 1.79
N THR A 254 -2.03 5.02 2.88
CA THR A 254 -0.76 4.42 3.31
C THR A 254 -0.95 2.95 3.72
N SER A 255 -2.09 2.66 4.36
CA SER A 255 -2.61 1.32 4.62
C SER A 255 -3.96 1.21 3.92
N ASP A 256 -4.00 0.48 2.81
CA ASP A 256 -5.24 0.32 2.04
C ASP A 256 -6.28 -0.44 2.85
N PHE A 257 -7.55 -0.07 2.68
CA PHE A 257 -8.69 -0.82 3.14
C PHE A 257 -9.38 -1.42 1.92
N TYR A 258 -9.74 -2.70 2.00
CA TYR A 258 -10.47 -3.37 0.95
C TYR A 258 -11.36 -4.49 1.51
N ASP A 259 -12.43 -4.76 0.78
CA ASP A 259 -13.39 -5.80 1.12
C ASP A 259 -14.15 -6.29 -0.11
N VAL A 260 -14.92 -7.36 0.10
CA VAL A 260 -15.99 -7.76 -0.82
C VAL A 260 -17.30 -7.70 -0.05
N SER A 261 -18.28 -7.00 -0.60
CA SER A 261 -19.54 -6.69 0.05
C SER A 261 -20.74 -7.32 -0.66
N LEU A 262 -21.60 -7.93 0.15
CA LEU A 262 -22.89 -8.49 -0.21
C LEU A 262 -24.06 -7.71 0.40
N VAL A 263 -23.78 -6.52 0.98
CA VAL A 263 -24.80 -5.60 1.51
C VAL A 263 -25.81 -5.25 0.42
N ASP A 264 -25.31 -5.08 -0.80
CA ASP A 264 -26.06 -4.78 -2.01
C ASP A 264 -26.48 -6.05 -2.77
N GLY A 265 -26.40 -7.23 -2.14
CA GLY A 265 -26.79 -8.51 -2.73
C GLY A 265 -25.64 -9.26 -3.42
N PHE A 266 -25.99 -10.26 -4.22
CA PHE A 266 -25.05 -11.13 -4.93
C PHE A 266 -25.52 -11.41 -6.35
N ASN A 267 -24.63 -11.30 -7.33
CA ASN A 267 -24.90 -11.71 -8.72
C ASN A 267 -23.81 -12.62 -9.28
N LEU A 268 -22.54 -12.33 -8.97
CA LEU A 268 -21.37 -13.10 -9.38
C LEU A 268 -20.47 -13.42 -8.20
N PRO A 269 -19.83 -14.60 -8.16
CA PRO A 269 -18.74 -14.84 -7.23
C PRO A 269 -17.55 -13.92 -7.53
N MET A 270 -16.89 -13.42 -6.50
CA MET A 270 -15.76 -12.49 -6.62
C MET A 270 -14.75 -12.71 -5.49
N SER A 271 -13.48 -12.49 -5.79
CA SER A 271 -12.41 -12.43 -4.79
C SER A 271 -11.44 -11.29 -5.08
N VAL A 272 -10.89 -10.71 -4.02
CA VAL A 272 -9.83 -9.70 -4.04
C VAL A 272 -8.62 -10.28 -3.32
N ARG A 273 -7.51 -10.44 -4.04
CA ARG A 273 -6.24 -10.92 -3.53
C ARG A 273 -5.18 -9.83 -3.64
N PRO A 274 -4.64 -9.33 -2.52
CA PRO A 274 -3.45 -8.50 -2.54
C PRO A 274 -2.21 -9.30 -2.97
N VAL A 275 -1.28 -8.66 -3.65
CA VAL A 275 0.02 -9.24 -4.03
C VAL A 275 1.15 -8.30 -3.63
N ASN A 276 2.27 -8.88 -3.17
CA ASN A 276 3.48 -8.16 -2.76
C ASN A 276 3.30 -7.11 -1.64
N GLY A 277 2.15 -7.12 -0.96
CA GLY A 277 1.87 -6.24 0.17
C GLY A 277 2.33 -6.81 1.51
N HIS A 278 2.29 -5.96 2.54
CA HIS A 278 2.61 -6.34 3.92
C HIS A 278 1.47 -5.95 4.88
N GLY A 279 1.29 -6.72 5.95
CA GLY A 279 0.18 -6.56 6.90
C GLY A 279 -0.75 -7.76 6.90
N ASN A 280 -2.05 -7.54 7.15
CA ASN A 280 -3.04 -8.62 7.14
C ASN A 280 -3.15 -9.24 5.73
N CYS A 281 -3.34 -8.41 4.70
CA CYS A 281 -3.29 -8.79 3.29
C CYS A 281 -4.06 -10.09 2.93
N SER A 282 -5.10 -10.41 3.71
CA SER A 282 -5.91 -11.61 3.52
C SER A 282 -6.78 -11.50 2.27
N VAL A 283 -7.19 -12.65 1.72
CA VAL A 283 -8.09 -12.70 0.57
C VAL A 283 -9.52 -12.38 1.02
N ALA A 284 -10.09 -11.29 0.50
CA ALA A 284 -11.50 -10.95 0.69
C ALA A 284 -12.33 -11.59 -0.44
N GLY A 285 -13.55 -12.06 -0.16
CA GLY A 285 -14.37 -12.57 -1.25
C GLY A 285 -15.50 -13.53 -0.92
N CYS A 286 -16.37 -13.67 -1.91
CA CYS A 286 -17.47 -14.61 -1.95
C CYS A 286 -17.34 -15.46 -3.21
N ILE A 287 -16.69 -16.62 -3.08
CA ILE A 287 -16.46 -17.57 -4.17
C ILE A 287 -17.57 -18.63 -4.28
N SER A 288 -18.37 -18.78 -3.23
CA SER A 288 -19.56 -19.63 -3.22
C SER A 288 -20.66 -19.01 -4.09
N ASP A 289 -21.38 -19.83 -4.87
CA ASP A 289 -22.48 -19.32 -5.69
C ASP A 289 -23.79 -19.24 -4.89
N LEU A 290 -24.07 -18.06 -4.34
CA LEU A 290 -25.29 -17.80 -3.54
C LEU A 290 -26.59 -17.96 -4.34
N ARG A 291 -26.56 -17.96 -5.68
CA ARG A 291 -27.76 -18.15 -6.50
C ARG A 291 -28.38 -19.53 -6.32
N GLN A 292 -27.56 -20.54 -6.00
CA GLN A 292 -28.01 -21.93 -5.84
C GLN A 292 -28.90 -22.12 -4.60
N ASN A 293 -28.63 -21.37 -3.53
CA ASN A 293 -29.31 -21.50 -2.23
C ASN A 293 -30.01 -20.21 -1.80
N CYS A 294 -30.24 -19.28 -2.74
CA CYS A 294 -30.89 -18.02 -2.48
C CYS A 294 -32.34 -18.25 -2.00
N PRO A 295 -32.77 -17.68 -0.86
CA PRO A 295 -34.17 -17.71 -0.44
C PRO A 295 -35.09 -17.20 -1.54
N SER A 296 -36.27 -17.78 -1.67
CA SER A 296 -37.24 -17.47 -2.73
C SER A 296 -37.59 -15.99 -2.82
N GLU A 297 -37.81 -15.37 -1.66
CA GLU A 297 -38.15 -13.97 -1.45
C GLU A 297 -37.01 -13.01 -1.85
N LEU A 298 -35.76 -13.47 -1.80
CA LEU A 298 -34.58 -12.72 -2.23
C LEU A 298 -34.19 -13.00 -3.70
N SER A 299 -34.70 -14.09 -4.28
CA SER A 299 -34.25 -14.55 -5.61
C SER A 299 -34.71 -13.65 -6.75
N VAL A 300 -33.80 -13.29 -7.64
CA VAL A 300 -34.10 -12.70 -8.94
C VAL A 300 -34.07 -13.81 -9.98
N LYS A 301 -35.20 -14.08 -10.64
CA LYS A 301 -35.35 -15.20 -11.59
C LYS A 301 -35.54 -14.71 -13.01
N THR A 302 -34.85 -15.34 -13.96
CA THR A 302 -35.12 -15.23 -15.40
C THR A 302 -35.13 -16.62 -16.02
N GLY A 303 -36.08 -16.90 -16.93
CA GLY A 303 -36.18 -18.22 -17.58
C GLY A 303 -36.21 -19.41 -16.60
N GLY A 304 -36.80 -19.23 -15.42
CA GLY A 304 -36.86 -20.26 -14.36
C GLY A 304 -35.59 -20.44 -13.52
N ARG A 305 -34.49 -19.74 -13.84
CA ARG A 305 -33.21 -19.81 -13.10
C ARG A 305 -32.99 -18.57 -12.25
N THR A 306 -32.48 -18.74 -11.04
CA THR A 306 -32.00 -17.64 -10.19
C THR A 306 -30.72 -17.05 -10.79
N VAL A 307 -30.76 -15.79 -11.18
CA VAL A 307 -29.62 -15.07 -11.79
C VAL A 307 -28.89 -14.16 -10.81
N ALA A 308 -29.55 -13.79 -9.71
CA ALA A 308 -28.97 -13.03 -8.62
C ALA A 308 -29.79 -13.22 -7.32
N CYS A 309 -29.23 -12.80 -6.20
CA CYS A 309 -29.82 -12.85 -4.88
C CYS A 309 -29.79 -11.46 -4.25
N ARG A 310 -30.96 -10.89 -3.98
CA ARG A 310 -31.11 -9.58 -3.31
C ARG A 310 -30.72 -9.67 -1.85
N SER A 311 -30.32 -8.55 -1.26
CA SER A 311 -30.15 -8.47 0.19
C SER A 311 -31.51 -8.28 0.86
N ALA A 312 -31.58 -8.51 2.17
CA ALA A 312 -32.81 -8.27 2.92
C ALA A 312 -33.20 -6.78 2.94
N CYS A 313 -32.22 -5.87 2.95
CA CYS A 313 -32.49 -4.43 2.86
C CYS A 313 -33.18 -4.08 1.53
N ASP A 314 -32.66 -4.60 0.42
CA ASP A 314 -33.22 -4.36 -0.92
C ASP A 314 -34.66 -4.87 -1.06
N VAL A 315 -35.01 -5.99 -0.41
CA VAL A 315 -36.36 -6.58 -0.50
C VAL A 315 -37.35 -5.97 0.47
N PHE A 316 -36.96 -5.84 1.74
CA PHE A 316 -37.89 -5.48 2.81
C PHE A 316 -37.86 -3.99 3.16
N ASN A 317 -36.75 -3.29 2.84
CA ASN A 317 -36.55 -1.86 3.05
C ASN A 317 -36.89 -1.37 4.47
N THR A 318 -36.75 -2.23 5.47
CA THR A 318 -36.94 -1.87 6.89
C THR A 318 -35.65 -1.28 7.45
N ASP A 319 -35.77 -0.42 8.46
CA ASP A 319 -34.61 0.17 9.14
C ASP A 319 -33.70 -0.87 9.81
N GLU A 320 -34.24 -2.00 10.26
CA GLU A 320 -33.45 -3.11 10.82
C GLU A 320 -32.53 -3.74 9.77
N TYR A 321 -33.08 -4.18 8.62
CA TYR A 321 -32.26 -4.78 7.56
C TYR A 321 -31.30 -3.78 6.88
N CYS A 322 -31.67 -2.51 6.83
CA CYS A 322 -30.86 -1.46 6.20
C CYS A 322 -29.95 -0.72 7.18
N CYS A 323 -29.96 -1.09 8.46
CA CYS A 323 -29.23 -0.42 9.53
C CYS A 323 -29.42 1.11 9.56
N ARG A 324 -30.67 1.58 9.50
CA ARG A 324 -31.02 3.02 9.51
C ARG A 324 -31.71 3.41 10.81
N GLY A 325 -31.81 4.72 11.06
CA GLY A 325 -32.54 5.26 12.20
C GLY A 325 -31.99 4.72 13.52
N VAL A 326 -32.84 4.08 14.33
CA VAL A 326 -32.43 3.48 15.62
C VAL A 326 -31.44 2.33 15.46
N TYR A 327 -31.36 1.73 14.27
CA TYR A 327 -30.39 0.68 13.91
C TYR A 327 -29.10 1.25 13.28
N GLY A 328 -28.90 2.57 13.29
CA GLY A 328 -27.74 3.24 12.68
C GLY A 328 -26.40 3.08 13.42
N ASN A 329 -26.21 1.99 14.17
CA ASN A 329 -24.96 1.68 14.84
C ASN A 329 -24.81 0.16 15.04
N PRO A 330 -23.57 -0.35 15.21
CA PRO A 330 -23.29 -1.78 15.31
C PRO A 330 -23.86 -2.45 16.58
N VAL A 331 -24.19 -1.68 17.62
CA VAL A 331 -24.79 -2.23 18.85
C VAL A 331 -26.26 -2.60 18.59
N THR A 332 -26.96 -1.79 17.80
CA THR A 332 -28.38 -1.98 17.52
C THR A 332 -28.65 -2.80 16.25
N CYS A 333 -27.85 -2.66 15.20
CA CYS A 333 -28.04 -3.45 13.98
C CYS A 333 -27.35 -4.80 14.13
N GLN A 334 -28.11 -5.83 14.50
CA GLN A 334 -27.58 -7.17 14.73
C GLN A 334 -27.73 -8.07 13.50
N PRO A 335 -26.88 -9.10 13.33
CA PRO A 335 -27.00 -10.05 12.23
C PRO A 335 -28.37 -10.77 12.22
N THR A 336 -29.04 -10.72 11.07
CA THR A 336 -30.38 -11.30 10.86
C THR A 336 -30.30 -12.70 10.26
N TYR A 337 -31.44 -13.37 10.09
CA TYR A 337 -31.51 -14.66 9.40
C TYR A 337 -30.86 -14.61 8.00
N TYR A 338 -31.14 -13.55 7.23
CA TYR A 338 -30.64 -13.40 5.87
C TYR A 338 -29.14 -13.09 5.81
N SER A 339 -28.66 -12.15 6.63
CA SER A 339 -27.22 -11.82 6.63
C SER A 339 -26.37 -13.00 7.13
N LYS A 340 -26.83 -13.75 8.15
CA LYS A 340 -26.19 -14.99 8.57
C LYS A 340 -26.11 -16.03 7.44
N LYS A 341 -27.14 -16.13 6.60
CA LYS A 341 -27.12 -17.05 5.44
C LYS A 341 -26.06 -16.65 4.42
N PHE A 342 -25.90 -15.35 4.15
CA PHE A 342 -24.85 -14.84 3.27
C PHE A 342 -23.47 -15.07 3.89
N LYS A 343 -23.32 -14.77 5.18
CA LYS A 343 -22.06 -14.93 5.91
C LYS A 343 -21.58 -16.39 5.96
N ASN A 344 -22.50 -17.33 6.18
CA ASN A 344 -22.18 -18.76 6.19
C ASN A 344 -21.64 -19.24 4.84
N ALA A 345 -22.13 -18.70 3.73
CA ALA A 345 -21.63 -19.04 2.41
C ALA A 345 -20.29 -18.34 2.08
N CYS A 346 -20.12 -17.11 2.58
CA CYS A 346 -19.02 -16.22 2.27
C CYS A 346 -18.48 -15.54 3.55
N PRO A 347 -17.65 -16.24 4.34
CA PRO A 347 -17.19 -15.76 5.65
C PRO A 347 -16.28 -14.53 5.59
N THR A 348 -15.59 -14.31 4.45
CA THR A 348 -14.64 -13.21 4.22
C THR A 348 -15.25 -12.07 3.40
N SER A 349 -16.57 -11.91 3.47
CA SER A 349 -17.32 -10.82 2.84
C SER A 349 -18.28 -10.16 3.83
N TYR A 350 -18.57 -8.88 3.61
CA TYR A 350 -19.62 -8.16 4.32
C TYR A 350 -20.97 -8.78 3.98
N SER A 351 -21.72 -9.21 4.98
CA SER A 351 -23.07 -9.76 4.83
C SER A 351 -24.19 -8.76 5.18
N TYR A 352 -23.86 -7.69 5.88
CA TYR A 352 -24.71 -6.55 6.23
C TYR A 352 -23.82 -5.34 6.62
N ALA A 353 -24.40 -4.15 6.83
CA ALA A 353 -23.65 -2.89 6.90
C ALA A 353 -22.62 -2.79 8.04
N TYR A 354 -22.78 -3.52 9.14
CA TYR A 354 -21.88 -3.47 10.30
C TYR A 354 -21.11 -4.79 10.54
N ASP A 355 -20.86 -5.56 9.49
CA ASP A 355 -20.10 -6.83 9.54
C ASP A 355 -18.57 -6.63 9.55
N ASP A 356 -18.05 -5.65 10.29
CA ASP A 356 -16.64 -5.25 10.21
C ASP A 356 -15.63 -6.34 10.62
N PRO A 357 -15.78 -7.05 11.76
CA PRO A 357 -14.67 -7.80 12.37
C PRO A 357 -14.03 -8.89 11.50
N THR A 358 -14.73 -9.35 10.46
CA THR A 358 -14.26 -10.44 9.57
C THR A 358 -14.33 -10.09 8.09
N SER A 359 -14.71 -8.86 7.75
CA SER A 359 -15.06 -8.49 6.37
C SER A 359 -14.22 -7.35 5.80
N ILE A 360 -13.61 -6.51 6.65
CA ILE A 360 -12.67 -5.48 6.22
C ILE A 360 -11.24 -5.95 6.42
N PHE A 361 -10.43 -5.74 5.37
CA PHE A 361 -9.03 -6.14 5.38
C PHE A 361 -8.13 -4.94 5.10
N THR A 362 -6.92 -5.00 5.63
CA THR A 362 -5.91 -3.97 5.43
C THR A 362 -4.64 -4.54 4.82
N CYS A 363 -4.05 -3.80 3.89
CA CYS A 363 -2.78 -4.18 3.28
C CYS A 363 -1.99 -2.94 2.87
N SER A 364 -0.67 -2.95 3.09
CA SER A 364 0.21 -1.83 2.76
C SER A 364 1.10 -2.18 1.58
N GLY A 365 1.16 -1.29 0.58
CA GLY A 365 2.06 -1.41 -0.57
C GLY A 365 1.78 -2.62 -1.47
N ALA A 366 0.52 -3.06 -1.55
CA ALA A 366 0.11 -4.19 -2.37
C ALA A 366 -0.29 -3.74 -3.78
N ASP A 367 -0.25 -4.66 -4.74
CA ASP A 367 -1.10 -4.58 -5.94
C ASP A 367 -2.30 -5.53 -5.72
N TYR A 368 -3.35 -5.46 -6.56
CA TYR A 368 -4.58 -6.23 -6.34
C TYR A 368 -4.96 -7.07 -7.56
N VAL A 369 -5.37 -8.31 -7.30
CA VAL A 369 -5.98 -9.19 -8.30
C VAL A 369 -7.42 -9.45 -7.92
N ILE A 370 -8.33 -9.05 -8.82
CA ILE A 370 -9.77 -9.23 -8.67
C ILE A 370 -10.20 -10.32 -9.64
N THR A 371 -10.70 -11.43 -9.10
CA THR A 371 -11.13 -12.58 -9.91
C THR A 371 -12.62 -12.78 -9.77
N PHE A 372 -13.34 -12.66 -10.88
CA PHE A 372 -14.73 -13.08 -11.01
C PHE A 372 -14.80 -14.60 -11.23
N CYS A 373 -15.69 -15.29 -10.51
CA CYS A 373 -15.86 -16.75 -10.56
C CYS A 373 -14.57 -17.55 -10.25
N GLY A 374 -13.75 -17.08 -9.31
CA GLY A 374 -12.54 -17.79 -8.85
C GLY A 374 -12.82 -19.02 -7.97
N SER A 375 -11.84 -19.92 -7.82
CA SER A 375 -11.91 -21.11 -6.95
C SER A 375 -11.08 -20.94 -5.67
N LYS A 376 -11.39 -21.72 -4.60
CA LYS A 376 -10.61 -21.79 -3.34
C LYS A 376 -9.13 -22.14 -3.57
N TYR A 377 -8.88 -22.90 -4.63
CA TYR A 377 -7.58 -23.35 -5.05
C TYR A 377 -7.33 -22.77 -6.44
N GLU A 378 -6.69 -21.60 -6.50
CA GLU A 378 -5.96 -21.21 -7.70
C GLU A 378 -4.46 -21.43 -7.44
N PRO A 379 -3.88 -22.51 -7.98
CA PRO A 379 -2.44 -22.69 -8.05
C PRO A 379 -1.88 -21.94 -9.26
N SER A 380 -0.84 -21.13 -9.04
CA SER A 380 0.31 -20.86 -9.93
C SER A 380 0.14 -20.61 -11.45
N SER A 381 -1.07 -20.36 -11.98
CA SER A 381 -1.25 -19.80 -13.34
C SER A 381 -1.00 -18.29 -13.38
N MET A 382 -0.81 -17.68 -12.21
CA MET A 382 -0.48 -16.28 -11.98
C MET A 382 0.89 -15.85 -12.55
N HIS A 383 1.74 -16.79 -13.02
CA HIS A 383 2.99 -16.44 -13.66
C HIS A 383 2.82 -15.65 -14.96
N ILE A 384 1.73 -15.86 -15.70
CA ILE A 384 1.46 -15.13 -16.96
C ILE A 384 1.02 -13.70 -16.66
N SER A 385 0.17 -13.48 -15.65
CA SER A 385 -0.21 -12.13 -15.21
C SER A 385 0.94 -11.38 -14.54
N GLN A 386 1.78 -12.08 -13.76
CA GLN A 386 2.97 -11.47 -13.16
C GLN A 386 3.97 -11.01 -14.23
N GLN A 387 4.20 -11.79 -15.28
CA GLN A 387 5.03 -11.36 -16.42
C GLN A 387 4.46 -10.13 -17.13
N GLN A 388 3.14 -10.02 -17.30
CA GLN A 388 2.52 -8.82 -17.88
C GLN A 388 2.59 -7.60 -16.97
N VAL A 389 2.44 -7.78 -15.65
CA VAL A 389 2.62 -6.71 -14.66
C VAL A 389 4.09 -6.24 -14.62
N ASP A 390 5.05 -7.17 -14.67
CA ASP A 390 6.47 -6.85 -14.70
C ASP A 390 6.87 -6.15 -16.00
N LEU A 391 6.32 -6.57 -17.15
CA LEU A 391 6.50 -5.90 -18.45
C LEU A 391 5.89 -4.49 -18.45
N GLN A 392 4.71 -4.30 -17.85
CA GLN A 392 4.10 -2.98 -17.73
C GLN A 392 4.92 -2.07 -16.80
N ARG A 393 5.43 -2.59 -15.68
CA ARG A 393 6.35 -1.86 -14.80
C ARG A 393 7.65 -1.47 -15.49
N ILE A 394 8.19 -2.35 -16.33
CA ILE A 394 9.37 -2.06 -17.17
C ILE A 394 9.04 -0.94 -18.17
N ASN A 395 7.90 -1.02 -18.85
CA ASN A 395 7.47 0.03 -19.79
C ASN A 395 7.25 1.38 -19.10
N ASP A 396 6.56 1.40 -17.95
CA ASP A 396 6.33 2.64 -17.18
C ASP A 396 7.63 3.21 -16.59
N TRP A 397 8.59 2.35 -16.22
CA TRP A 397 9.93 2.77 -15.79
C TRP A 397 10.73 3.36 -16.96
N ILE A 398 10.72 2.72 -18.13
CA ILE A 398 11.36 3.22 -19.35
C ILE A 398 10.75 4.57 -19.76
N LEU A 399 9.43 4.72 -19.72
CA LEU A 399 8.75 5.97 -20.05
C LEU A 399 9.11 7.11 -19.07
N LYS A 400 9.24 6.82 -17.77
CA LYS A 400 9.70 7.80 -16.78
C LYS A 400 11.16 8.19 -16.94
N GLU A 401 12.03 7.26 -17.34
CA GLU A 401 13.43 7.56 -17.59
C GLU A 401 13.59 8.40 -18.87
N LEU A 402 12.78 8.12 -19.89
CA LEU A 402 12.74 8.91 -21.13
C LEU A 402 12.20 10.33 -20.91
N ASP A 403 11.19 10.52 -20.06
CA ASP A 403 10.73 11.87 -19.65
C ASP A 403 11.82 12.63 -18.87
N HIS A 404 12.61 11.92 -18.06
CA HIS A 404 13.69 12.52 -17.27
C HIS A 404 14.91 12.90 -18.13
N GLU A 405 15.12 12.25 -19.28
CA GLU A 405 16.12 12.63 -20.29
C GLU A 405 15.68 13.82 -21.16
N PHE A 406 14.37 14.01 -21.39
CA PHE A 406 13.85 15.13 -22.19
C PHE A 406 13.81 16.49 -21.46
N ASP A 407 13.85 16.51 -20.13
CA ASP A 407 13.89 17.74 -19.33
C ASP A 407 15.32 18.32 -19.15
N VAL A 408 16.36 17.65 -19.66
CA VAL A 408 17.78 18.05 -19.49
C VAL A 408 18.45 18.51 -20.81
N GLY A 409 17.73 18.62 -21.93
CA GLY A 409 18.38 19.15 -23.12
C GLY A 409 17.47 19.45 -24.29
N PHE A 410 17.00 20.69 -24.38
CA PHE A 410 16.82 21.42 -25.65
C PHE A 410 16.68 22.92 -25.36
N ASP A 411 17.80 23.60 -25.08
CA ASP A 411 17.92 25.04 -25.32
C ASP A 411 18.64 25.23 -26.66
N THR A 412 17.87 25.12 -27.75
CA THR A 412 18.29 25.57 -29.08
C THR A 412 17.63 26.91 -29.36
N SER A 413 18.26 27.99 -28.93
CA SER A 413 18.00 29.31 -29.50
C SER A 413 19.07 29.65 -30.54
N PHE A 414 18.73 29.38 -31.81
CA PHE A 414 19.34 29.99 -32.98
C PHE A 414 18.63 31.33 -33.23
N LYS A 415 19.28 32.45 -32.86
CA LYS A 415 19.45 33.69 -33.65
C LYS A 415 20.06 34.81 -32.83
#